data_AF-A0A679JB49-F1
#
_entry.id   AF-A0A679JB49-F1
#
_cell.length_a   1.000
_cell.length_b   1.000
_cell.length_c   1.000
_cell.angle_alpha   90.00
_cell.angle_beta   90.00
_cell.angle_gamma   90.00
#
_symmetry.space_group_name_H-M   'P 1'
#
loop_
_entity.id
_entity.type
_entity.pdbx_description
1 polymer ?
#
loop_
_entity_poly.entity_id
_entity_poly.type
_entity_poly.pdbx_seq_one_letter_code
_entity_poly.pdbx_strand_id
1 'polypeptide(L)'
;MKRERRRSKATKASITSVALFFVATGAFSTGASAQEGSQTWRCGNTYSDRPCEGGKTVKVEDHRSDEDRRSADAGTRSARSNADQLERSRLSLEKAAYERDSRAAREARSAAQAERRLAVAEQRERDRAAKVARKPRKSSMSFSGAPRDNTAGDAPQREKKKRKSDE
;
A
#
# COMPACT_ATOMS: atom_id res chain seq x y z
N MET A 1 -47.66 -32.51 -13.21
CA MET A 1 -46.99 -32.86 -11.94
C MET A 1 -45.92 -31.83 -11.63
N LYS A 2 -46.21 -30.86 -10.76
CA LYS A 2 -45.27 -29.85 -10.24
C LYS A 2 -44.58 -30.44 -9.00
N ARG A 3 -43.25 -30.55 -8.99
CA ARG A 3 -42.47 -30.87 -7.78
C ARG A 3 -41.59 -29.67 -7.42
N GLU A 4 -42.01 -28.96 -6.37
CA GLU A 4 -41.26 -27.89 -5.72
C GLU A 4 -39.91 -28.38 -5.19
N ARG A 5 -38.83 -27.67 -5.53
CA ARG A 5 -37.54 -27.76 -4.84
C ARG A 5 -37.46 -26.64 -3.81
N ARG A 6 -37.75 -26.94 -2.54
CA ARG A 6 -37.57 -26.01 -1.41
C ARG A 6 -36.26 -26.30 -0.68
N ARG A 7 -35.37 -25.31 -0.74
CA ARG A 7 -34.44 -24.79 0.29
C ARG A 7 -33.88 -25.75 1.36
N SER A 8 -32.56 -25.85 1.37
CA SER A 8 -31.76 -26.15 2.57
C SER A 8 -30.50 -25.26 2.59
N LYS A 9 -30.67 -24.04 3.09
CA LYS A 9 -29.59 -23.13 3.51
C LYS A 9 -29.92 -22.63 4.92
N ALA A 10 -29.66 -23.45 5.95
CA ALA A 10 -29.92 -23.05 7.33
C ALA A 10 -29.11 -23.91 8.33
N THR A 11 -27.80 -24.01 8.15
CA THR A 11 -26.92 -24.71 9.11
C THR A 11 -25.59 -23.99 9.33
N LYS A 12 -25.55 -22.67 9.12
CA LYS A 12 -24.37 -21.84 9.43
C LYS A 12 -24.67 -20.61 10.28
N ALA A 13 -25.90 -20.49 10.80
CA ALA A 13 -26.33 -19.35 11.61
C ALA A 13 -26.54 -19.69 13.09
N SER A 14 -26.40 -20.96 13.50
CA SER A 14 -26.59 -21.38 14.90
C SER A 14 -25.31 -21.40 15.72
N ILE A 15 -24.13 -21.45 15.09
CA ILE A 15 -22.83 -21.54 15.80
C ILE A 15 -22.35 -20.16 16.25
N THR A 16 -22.62 -19.10 15.47
CA THR A 16 -22.19 -17.73 15.81
C THR A 16 -23.01 -17.10 16.93
N SER A 17 -24.25 -17.56 17.16
CA SER A 17 -25.11 -16.99 18.22
C SER A 17 -24.81 -17.56 19.62
N VAL A 18 -24.28 -18.79 19.72
CA VAL A 18 -23.89 -19.39 21.01
C VAL A 18 -22.57 -18.77 21.52
N ALA A 19 -21.65 -18.44 20.61
CA ALA A 19 -20.38 -17.80 20.97
C ALA A 19 -20.56 -16.38 21.55
N LEU A 20 -21.50 -15.60 21.02
CA LEU A 20 -21.78 -14.25 21.53
C LEU A 20 -22.51 -14.26 22.88
N PHE A 21 -23.34 -15.27 23.15
CA PHE A 21 -23.96 -15.42 24.47
C PHE A 21 -22.92 -15.79 25.54
N PHE A 22 -22.00 -16.72 25.25
CA PHE A 22 -20.97 -17.13 26.23
C PHE A 22 -19.98 -16.02 26.60
N VAL A 23 -19.65 -15.12 25.66
CA VAL A 23 -18.77 -13.98 25.93
C VAL A 23 -19.49 -12.88 26.73
N ALA A 24 -20.79 -12.70 26.53
CA ALA A 24 -21.58 -11.72 27.27
C ALA A 24 -21.87 -12.15 28.72
N THR A 25 -22.13 -13.43 28.99
CA THR A 25 -22.29 -13.94 30.38
C THR A 25 -20.96 -14.07 31.11
N GLY A 26 -19.84 -14.25 30.40
CA GLY A 26 -18.50 -14.30 30.99
C GLY A 26 -18.05 -13.01 31.67
N ALA A 27 -18.65 -11.86 31.31
CA ALA A 27 -18.38 -10.57 31.95
C ALA A 27 -19.19 -10.34 33.25
N PHE A 28 -20.27 -11.09 33.48
CA PHE A 28 -21.09 -10.99 34.69
C PHE A 28 -20.69 -12.00 35.77
N SER A 29 -19.92 -13.04 35.44
CA SER A 29 -19.46 -14.04 36.42
C SER A 29 -18.13 -13.70 37.11
N THR A 30 -17.47 -12.61 36.74
CA THR A 30 -16.24 -12.11 37.40
C THR A 30 -16.49 -10.94 38.36
N GLY A 31 -17.76 -10.63 38.63
CA GLY A 31 -18.17 -9.46 39.43
C GLY A 31 -18.95 -9.77 40.69
N ALA A 32 -18.67 -10.85 41.43
CA ALA A 32 -19.35 -11.12 42.71
C ALA A 32 -18.62 -12.12 43.62
N SER A 33 -17.45 -11.77 44.16
CA SER A 33 -16.93 -12.30 45.45
C SER A 33 -15.62 -11.62 45.85
N ALA A 34 -15.60 -10.29 45.98
CA ALA A 34 -14.45 -9.59 46.55
C ALA A 34 -14.84 -8.40 47.44
N GLN A 35 -16.11 -8.34 47.86
CA GLN A 35 -16.64 -7.26 48.69
C GLN A 35 -17.38 -7.82 49.89
N GLU A 36 -16.75 -8.77 50.57
CA GLU A 36 -17.02 -9.13 51.97
C GLU A 36 -15.85 -10.05 52.36
N GLY A 37 -14.92 -9.51 53.16
CA GLY A 37 -13.60 -10.05 53.50
C GLY A 37 -13.31 -11.48 53.06
N SER A 38 -12.58 -11.65 51.96
CA SER A 38 -12.08 -12.95 51.51
C SER A 38 -11.17 -13.52 52.59
N GLN A 39 -11.70 -14.42 53.40
CA GLN A 39 -10.88 -15.19 54.33
C GLN A 39 -10.05 -16.15 53.50
N THR A 40 -8.73 -15.93 53.45
CA THR A 40 -7.82 -16.90 52.85
C THR A 40 -7.36 -17.86 53.94
N TRP A 41 -7.45 -19.16 53.69
CA TRP A 41 -6.98 -20.19 54.61
C TRP A 41 -5.59 -20.67 54.21
N ARG A 42 -4.71 -20.88 55.20
CA ARG A 42 -3.42 -21.54 54.99
C ARG A 42 -3.54 -23.01 55.33
N CYS A 43 -3.55 -23.84 54.30
CA CYS A 43 -3.64 -25.29 54.36
C CYS A 43 -2.22 -25.86 54.24
N GLY A 44 -1.51 -25.97 55.37
CA GLY A 44 -0.10 -26.37 55.38
C GLY A 44 0.81 -25.35 54.68
N ASN A 45 1.37 -25.70 53.52
CA ASN A 45 2.27 -24.84 52.73
C ASN A 45 1.57 -24.05 51.60
N THR A 46 0.27 -24.25 51.42
CA THR A 46 -0.48 -23.64 50.31
C THR A 46 -1.58 -22.73 50.85
N TYR A 47 -1.83 -21.61 50.17
CA TYR A 47 -2.95 -20.72 50.44
C TYR A 47 -4.16 -21.14 49.61
N SER A 48 -5.35 -21.11 50.20
CA SER A 48 -6.61 -21.54 49.60
C SER A 48 -7.73 -20.58 49.97
N ASP A 49 -8.61 -20.27 49.01
CA ASP A 49 -9.82 -19.48 49.24
C ASP A 49 -11.02 -20.34 49.67
N ARG A 50 -10.78 -21.63 49.96
CA ARG A 50 -11.74 -22.55 50.59
C ARG A 50 -11.23 -23.04 51.94
N PRO A 51 -12.11 -23.16 52.96
CA PRO A 51 -11.73 -23.71 54.25
C PRO A 51 -11.29 -25.16 54.10
N CYS A 52 -10.21 -25.50 54.78
CA CYS A 52 -9.60 -26.82 54.75
C CYS A 52 -9.44 -27.35 56.18
N GLU A 53 -9.47 -28.67 56.33
CA GLU A 53 -9.37 -29.34 57.61
C GLU A 53 -7.97 -29.09 58.23
N GLY A 54 -7.94 -28.40 59.38
CA GLY A 54 -6.70 -27.93 60.02
C GLY A 54 -6.10 -26.63 59.44
N GLY A 55 -6.78 -25.97 58.51
CA GLY A 55 -6.35 -24.69 57.95
C GLY A 55 -6.49 -23.53 58.91
N LYS A 56 -5.47 -22.66 58.99
CA LYS A 56 -5.56 -21.42 59.76
C LYS A 56 -6.11 -20.30 58.88
N THR A 57 -7.11 -19.57 59.39
CA THR A 57 -7.60 -18.33 58.76
C THR A 57 -6.50 -17.28 58.78
N VAL A 58 -6.14 -16.77 57.60
CA VAL A 58 -5.22 -15.65 57.42
C VAL A 58 -6.06 -14.45 56.99
N LYS A 59 -6.03 -13.38 57.78
CA LYS A 59 -6.71 -12.12 57.46
C LYS A 59 -5.84 -11.38 56.45
N VAL A 60 -6.22 -11.44 55.18
CA VAL A 60 -5.56 -10.71 54.10
C VAL A 60 -6.28 -9.38 53.95
N GLU A 61 -5.70 -8.33 54.52
CA GLU A 61 -6.17 -6.96 54.33
C GLU A 61 -5.40 -6.31 53.18
N ASP A 62 -5.80 -6.63 51.94
CA ASP A 62 -5.34 -5.89 50.75
C ASP A 62 -6.34 -4.77 50.44
N HIS A 63 -6.35 -3.75 51.29
CA HIS A 63 -7.07 -2.53 50.99
C HIS A 63 -6.21 -1.67 50.07
N ARG A 64 -6.47 -1.75 48.77
CA ARG A 64 -5.89 -0.80 47.81
C ARG A 64 -6.28 0.61 48.22
N SER A 65 -5.28 1.40 48.61
CA SER A 65 -5.52 2.76 49.07
C SER A 65 -5.99 3.64 47.91
N ASP A 66 -6.72 4.71 48.24
CA ASP A 66 -7.11 5.70 47.23
C ASP A 66 -5.89 6.38 46.59
N GLU A 67 -4.76 6.42 47.30
CA GLU A 67 -3.48 6.91 46.77
C GLU A 67 -2.92 5.97 45.69
N ASP A 68 -2.93 4.66 45.91
CA ASP A 68 -2.49 3.67 44.94
C ASP A 68 -3.33 3.73 43.65
N ARG A 69 -4.64 3.95 43.80
CA ARG A 69 -5.55 4.12 42.67
C ARG A 69 -5.20 5.38 41.86
N ARG A 70 -5.01 6.52 42.54
CA ARG A 70 -4.65 7.78 41.88
C ARG A 70 -3.30 7.69 41.18
N SER A 71 -2.33 7.02 41.78
CA SER A 71 -1.01 6.77 41.20
C SER A 71 -1.11 5.89 39.94
N ALA A 72 -1.88 4.79 40.00
CA ALA A 72 -2.11 3.92 38.84
C ALA A 72 -2.83 4.65 37.69
N ASP A 73 -3.81 5.49 38.00
CA ASP A 73 -4.54 6.29 37.01
C ASP A 73 -3.64 7.35 36.37
N ALA A 74 -2.77 8.00 37.16
CA ALA A 74 -1.79 8.96 36.66
C ALA A 74 -0.79 8.27 35.71
N GLY A 75 -0.27 7.10 36.08
CA GLY A 75 0.59 6.28 35.23
C GLY A 75 -0.09 5.91 33.92
N THR A 76 -1.37 5.49 33.98
CA THR A 76 -2.15 5.14 32.79
C THR A 76 -2.36 6.34 31.86
N ARG A 77 -2.65 7.52 32.40
CA ARG A 77 -2.81 8.75 31.59
C ARG A 77 -1.50 9.12 30.88
N SER A 78 -0.38 9.08 31.61
CA SER A 78 0.94 9.35 31.04
C SER A 78 1.34 8.35 29.95
N ALA A 79 1.09 7.05 30.19
CA ALA A 79 1.35 6.01 29.20
C ALA A 79 0.53 6.22 27.91
N ARG A 80 -0.74 6.59 28.03
CA ARG A 80 -1.60 6.92 26.88
C ARG A 80 -1.06 8.10 26.09
N SER A 81 -0.71 9.21 26.77
CA SER A 81 -0.16 10.38 26.08
C SER A 81 1.15 10.08 25.36
N ASN A 82 2.01 9.25 25.96
CA ASN A 82 3.26 8.82 25.34
C ASN A 82 3.02 7.93 24.12
N ALA A 83 2.05 7.01 24.19
CA ALA A 83 1.67 6.17 23.07
C ALA A 83 1.15 7.01 21.88
N ASP A 84 0.27 7.98 22.15
CA ASP A 84 -0.26 8.87 21.11
C ASP A 84 0.85 9.72 20.47
N GLN A 85 1.83 10.15 21.26
CA GLN A 85 2.98 10.89 20.74
C GLN A 85 3.86 10.03 19.83
N LEU A 86 4.08 8.76 20.20
CA LEU A 86 4.83 7.80 19.38
C LEU A 86 4.09 7.43 18.09
N GLU A 87 2.76 7.34 18.14
CA GLU A 87 1.96 7.12 16.94
C GLU A 87 2.07 8.31 15.98
N ARG A 88 1.91 9.54 16.49
CA ARG A 88 2.06 10.74 15.67
C ARG A 88 3.45 10.85 15.05
N SER A 89 4.50 10.55 15.83
CA SER A 89 5.87 10.60 15.30
C SER A 89 6.07 9.54 14.21
N ARG A 90 5.60 8.31 14.42
CA ARG A 90 5.62 7.25 13.41
C ARG A 90 4.94 7.66 12.12
N LEU A 91 3.70 8.16 12.20
CA LEU A 91 2.94 8.59 11.01
C LEU A 91 3.64 9.74 10.27
N SER A 92 4.26 10.67 10.99
CA SER A 92 5.01 11.78 10.38
C SER A 92 6.23 11.27 9.60
N LEU A 93 6.95 10.29 10.14
CA LEU A 93 8.12 9.70 9.51
C LEU A 93 7.74 8.85 8.28
N GLU A 94 6.67 8.05 8.40
CA GLU A 94 6.14 7.27 7.27
C GLU A 94 5.68 8.18 6.12
N LYS A 95 4.98 9.27 6.44
CA LYS A 95 4.57 10.26 5.44
C LYS A 95 5.77 10.92 4.77
N ALA A 96 6.77 11.36 5.54
CA ALA A 96 7.97 11.99 4.99
C ALA A 96 8.80 11.02 4.13
N ALA A 97 8.84 9.74 4.48
CA ALA A 97 9.45 8.71 3.63
C ALA A 97 8.68 8.55 2.31
N TYR A 98 7.35 8.42 2.39
CA TYR A 98 6.50 8.29 1.20
C TYR A 98 6.61 9.50 0.25
N GLU A 99 6.67 10.72 0.79
CA GLU A 99 6.83 11.94 -0.02
C GLU A 99 8.18 11.97 -0.73
N ARG A 100 9.27 11.58 -0.06
CA ARG A 100 10.59 11.45 -0.68
C ARG A 100 10.59 10.43 -1.81
N ASP A 101 10.00 9.26 -1.58
CA ASP A 101 9.92 8.21 -2.59
C ASP A 101 9.05 8.63 -3.78
N SER A 102 7.92 9.29 -3.52
CA SER A 102 7.04 9.83 -4.56
C SER A 102 7.76 10.88 -5.41
N ARG A 103 8.53 11.77 -4.77
CA ARG A 103 9.33 12.79 -5.46
C ARG A 103 10.42 12.15 -6.32
N ALA A 104 11.20 11.22 -5.75
CA ALA A 104 12.23 10.50 -6.48
C ALA A 104 11.66 9.74 -7.70
N ALA A 105 10.50 9.09 -7.54
CA ALA A 105 9.82 8.39 -8.63
C ALA A 105 9.35 9.34 -9.75
N ARG A 106 8.85 10.54 -9.40
CA ARG A 106 8.46 11.56 -10.38
C ARG A 106 9.68 12.11 -11.12
N GLU A 107 10.75 12.41 -10.39
CA GLU A 107 12.01 12.90 -10.94
C GLU A 107 12.61 11.86 -11.90
N ALA A 108 12.69 10.59 -11.51
CA ALA A 108 13.16 9.51 -12.38
C ALA A 108 12.33 9.37 -13.67
N ARG A 109 10.99 9.46 -13.57
CA ARG A 109 10.11 9.46 -14.76
C ARG A 109 10.36 10.66 -15.66
N SER A 110 10.54 11.84 -15.07
CA SER A 110 10.79 13.07 -15.84
C SER A 110 12.16 13.04 -16.54
N ALA A 111 13.19 12.54 -15.86
CA ALA A 111 14.52 12.35 -16.42
C ALA A 111 14.49 11.34 -17.58
N ALA A 112 13.85 10.19 -17.39
CA ALA A 112 13.71 9.19 -18.46
C ALA A 112 12.95 9.72 -19.69
N GLN A 113 11.96 10.61 -19.49
CA GLN A 113 11.28 11.27 -20.61
C GLN A 113 12.17 12.31 -21.30
N ALA A 114 12.96 13.07 -20.54
CA ALA A 114 13.92 14.01 -21.10
C ALA A 114 14.99 13.29 -21.94
N GLU A 115 15.55 12.19 -21.42
CA GLU A 115 16.50 11.34 -22.15
C GLU A 115 15.90 10.81 -23.45
N ARG A 116 14.65 10.33 -23.43
CA ARG A 116 13.96 9.89 -24.66
C ARG A 116 13.82 11.02 -25.67
N ARG A 117 13.51 12.24 -25.23
CA ARG A 117 13.39 13.40 -26.13
C ARG A 117 14.74 13.76 -26.75
N LEU A 118 15.82 13.74 -25.97
CA LEU A 118 17.17 13.99 -26.45
C LEU A 118 17.62 12.91 -27.44
N ALA A 119 17.37 11.63 -27.13
CA ALA A 119 17.68 10.52 -28.02
C ALA A 119 16.93 10.63 -29.37
N VAL A 120 15.64 11.00 -29.35
CA VAL A 120 14.88 11.21 -30.58
C VAL A 120 15.40 12.42 -31.37
N ALA A 121 15.78 13.50 -30.69
CA ALA A 121 16.37 14.66 -31.34
C ALA A 121 17.71 14.32 -32.01
N GLU A 122 18.57 13.56 -31.32
CA GLU A 122 19.85 13.09 -31.84
C GLU A 122 19.65 12.18 -33.07
N GLN A 123 18.71 11.24 -33.02
CA GLN A 123 18.38 10.38 -34.16
C GLN A 123 17.91 11.22 -35.36
N ARG A 124 17.07 12.24 -35.12
CA ARG A 124 16.60 13.13 -36.18
C ARG A 124 17.74 13.92 -36.82
N GLU A 125 18.72 14.38 -36.04
CA GLU A 125 19.91 15.05 -36.58
C GLU A 125 20.80 14.11 -37.38
N ARG A 126 21.01 12.87 -36.91
CA ARG A 126 21.74 11.83 -37.66
C ARG A 126 21.06 11.53 -39.00
N ASP A 127 19.73 11.40 -39.01
CA ASP A 127 18.96 11.19 -40.23
C ASP A 127 19.07 12.37 -41.20
N ARG A 128 19.06 13.61 -40.69
CA ARG A 128 19.27 14.82 -41.51
C ARG A 128 20.65 14.81 -42.14
N ALA A 129 21.70 14.55 -41.36
CA ALA A 129 23.07 14.46 -41.85
C ALA A 129 23.22 13.35 -42.91
N ALA A 130 22.65 12.16 -42.67
CA ALA A 130 22.66 11.05 -43.62
C ALA A 130 21.94 11.40 -44.93
N LYS A 131 20.81 12.12 -44.86
CA LYS A 131 20.08 12.60 -46.05
C LYS A 131 20.88 13.62 -46.84
N VAL A 132 21.62 14.52 -46.19
CA VAL A 132 22.51 15.47 -46.87
C VAL A 132 23.65 14.74 -47.56
N ALA A 133 24.28 13.77 -46.89
CA ALA A 133 25.37 12.97 -47.47
C ALA A 133 24.93 12.11 -48.66
N ARG A 134 23.69 11.57 -48.63
CA ARG A 134 23.13 10.74 -49.72
C ARG A 134 22.63 11.53 -50.93
N LYS A 135 22.44 12.86 -50.84
CA LYS A 135 22.02 13.65 -52.01
C LYS A 135 23.16 13.64 -53.03
N PRO A 136 22.90 13.25 -54.29
CA PRO A 136 23.93 13.29 -55.32
C PRO A 136 24.41 14.74 -55.44
N ARG A 137 25.73 14.95 -55.29
CA ARG A 137 26.34 16.26 -55.51
C ARG A 137 26.02 16.65 -56.94
N LYS A 138 25.29 17.75 -57.14
CA LYS A 138 25.03 18.28 -58.47
C LYS A 138 26.39 18.55 -59.12
N SER A 139 26.74 17.79 -60.14
CA SER A 139 28.00 17.95 -60.87
C SER A 139 27.98 19.36 -61.48
N SER A 140 28.75 20.27 -60.90
CA SER A 140 28.98 21.60 -61.45
C SER A 140 29.94 21.57 -62.64
N MET A 141 30.07 20.44 -63.31
CA MET A 141 30.77 20.29 -64.58
C MET A 141 29.79 19.76 -65.62
N SER A 142 28.81 20.58 -65.99
CA SER A 142 28.31 20.52 -67.36
C SER A 142 29.37 21.20 -68.23
N PHE A 143 30.29 20.40 -68.76
CA PHE A 143 31.14 20.80 -69.87
C PHE A 143 30.23 21.21 -71.03
N SER A 144 30.02 22.51 -71.19
CA SER A 144 29.37 23.09 -72.37
C SER A 144 30.47 23.43 -73.36
N GLY A 145 30.82 22.45 -74.19
CA GLY A 145 31.83 22.59 -75.24
C GLY A 145 31.40 21.87 -76.52
N ALA A 146 30.91 22.69 -77.47
CA ALA A 146 30.64 22.47 -78.90
C ALA A 146 29.36 21.72 -79.34
N PRO A 147 28.64 22.23 -80.37
CA PRO A 147 27.39 21.66 -80.86
C PRO A 147 27.66 20.46 -81.78
N ARG A 148 26.85 19.41 -81.68
CA ARG A 148 26.72 18.41 -82.74
C ARG A 148 25.25 18.36 -83.16
N ASP A 149 25.07 18.60 -84.45
CA ASP A 149 23.82 18.50 -85.18
C ASP A 149 23.17 17.11 -85.04
N ASN A 150 21.82 17.13 -85.00
CA ASN A 150 20.88 16.03 -85.28
C ASN A 150 20.92 14.85 -84.28
N THR A 151 19.83 14.45 -83.60
CA THR A 151 18.49 14.14 -84.13
C THR A 151 17.45 14.14 -83.00
N ALA A 152 16.21 14.47 -83.36
CA ALA A 152 15.03 14.35 -82.53
C ALA A 152 14.77 12.91 -82.06
N GLY A 153 14.36 12.73 -80.80
CA GLY A 153 13.84 11.47 -80.29
C GLY A 153 13.80 11.41 -78.78
N ASP A 154 12.63 11.11 -78.23
CA ASP A 154 12.36 10.65 -76.85
C ASP A 154 12.38 11.67 -75.70
N ALA A 155 11.19 12.22 -75.45
CA ALA A 155 10.78 12.77 -74.16
C ALA A 155 10.46 11.65 -73.14
N PRO A 156 10.77 11.81 -71.83
CA PRO A 156 10.54 10.77 -70.83
C PRO A 156 9.08 10.75 -70.32
N GLN A 157 8.49 9.55 -70.21
CA GLN A 157 7.23 9.34 -69.48
C GLN A 157 7.39 9.73 -68.01
N ARG A 158 6.56 10.68 -67.55
CA ARG A 158 6.35 10.96 -66.13
C ARG A 158 5.34 9.97 -65.56
N GLU A 159 5.80 8.98 -64.80
CA GLU A 159 4.92 8.20 -63.93
C GLU A 159 4.38 9.08 -62.79
N LYS A 160 3.05 9.21 -62.74
CA LYS A 160 2.32 9.90 -61.68
C LYS A 160 2.28 9.01 -60.42
N LYS A 161 3.01 9.40 -59.37
CA LYS A 161 2.91 8.75 -58.06
C LYS A 161 1.56 9.10 -57.40
N LYS A 162 0.66 8.12 -57.34
CA LYS A 162 -0.66 8.18 -56.69
C LYS A 162 -0.48 8.45 -55.19
N ARG A 163 -1.03 9.57 -54.69
CA ARG A 163 -1.21 9.80 -53.24
C ARG A 163 -2.28 8.82 -52.75
N LYS A 164 -1.94 7.96 -51.78
CA LYS A 164 -2.94 7.21 -51.01
C LYS A 164 -3.34 8.09 -49.84
N SER A 165 -4.59 8.52 -49.87
CA SER A 165 -5.30 9.24 -48.81
C SER A 165 -5.53 8.33 -47.61
N ASP A 166 -5.53 8.98 -46.45
CA ASP A 166 -5.76 8.47 -45.11
C ASP A 166 -7.09 7.72 -44.95
N GLU A 167 -7.07 6.67 -44.13
CA GLU A 167 -8.17 6.22 -43.26
C GLU A 167 -7.57 5.70 -41.95
#